data_AF-A0A7C5FTQ3-F1
#
_entry.id   AF-A0A7C5FTQ3-F1
#
_cell.length_a   1.000
_cell.length_b   1.000
_cell.length_c   1.000
_cell.angle_alpha   90.00
_cell.angle_beta   90.00
_cell.angle_gamma   90.00
#
_symmetry.space_group_name_H-M   'P 1'
#
loop_
_entity.id
_entity.type
_entity.pdbx_description
1 polymer ?
#
loop_
_entity_poly.entity_id
_entity_poly.type
_entity_poly.pdbx_seq_one_letter_code
_entity_poly.pdbx_strand_id
1 'polypeptide(L)'
;AVISYAIAHKYRETSNPAIWKGLLDKFYPNPNKVKEIQYEKAGKDRHHNALSYDKAAVFMAELCSLEGIAAKALRFTILTASRTGEVRFSTWDEFNLDKGEWNIPKSRMKARKAHRVALSDAAVQLLRELPRVEEFVFPGWKVGCPMSDGAMAGVLKRMGRTGVTVHGFRSTFRDYIGEETGFPYRLAEFALAHGLTDEAEKAYARGDMLMKRFKMMNVWADYLDSLVNGTGVIPTNRMRGDA
;
A
#
# COMPACT_ATOMS: atom_id res chain seq x y z
N ALA A 1 30.14 -11.71 -6.63
CA ALA A 1 30.38 -12.88 -7.49
C ALA A 1 31.54 -12.61 -8.46
N VAL A 2 31.40 -11.71 -9.43
CA VAL A 2 32.44 -11.43 -10.46
C VAL A 2 33.77 -10.95 -9.88
N ILE A 3 33.76 -10.00 -8.94
CA ILE A 3 35.00 -9.45 -8.34
C ILE A 3 35.72 -10.49 -7.49
N SER A 4 34.98 -11.30 -6.72
CA SER A 4 35.54 -12.41 -5.94
C SER A 4 36.16 -13.48 -6.84
N TYR A 5 35.52 -13.79 -7.97
CA TYR A 5 36.06 -14.69 -9.00
C TYR A 5 37.37 -14.15 -9.60
N ALA A 6 37.42 -12.85 -9.92
CA ALA A 6 38.61 -12.20 -10.47
C ALA A 6 39.78 -12.20 -9.47
N ILE A 7 39.52 -12.05 -8.17
CA ILE A 7 40.54 -12.17 -7.12
C ILE A 7 41.06 -13.61 -7.02
N ALA A 8 40.16 -14.60 -7.02
CA ALA A 8 40.54 -16.01 -6.95
C ALA A 8 41.42 -16.45 -8.15
N HIS A 9 41.19 -15.87 -9.33
CA HIS A 9 41.98 -16.13 -10.54
C HIS A 9 43.15 -15.16 -10.73
N LYS A 10 43.44 -14.31 -9.74
CA LYS A 10 44.53 -13.32 -9.78
C LYS A 10 44.44 -12.30 -10.93
N TYR A 11 43.27 -12.14 -11.55
CA TYR A 11 43.02 -11.04 -12.49
C TYR A 11 42.90 -9.69 -11.78
N ARG A 12 42.73 -9.71 -10.46
CA ARG A 12 42.67 -8.54 -9.60
C ARG A 12 43.22 -8.89 -8.22
N GLU A 13 43.85 -7.93 -7.58
CA GLU A 13 44.44 -8.12 -6.24
C GLU A 13 43.57 -7.55 -5.12
N THR A 14 42.81 -6.49 -5.40
CA THR A 14 42.06 -5.73 -4.39
C THR A 14 40.56 -5.93 -4.49
N SER A 15 39.87 -5.75 -3.37
CA SER A 15 38.40 -5.80 -3.31
C SER A 15 37.75 -4.67 -4.11
N ASN A 16 36.43 -4.68 -4.21
CA ASN A 16 35.66 -3.64 -4.87
C ASN A 16 35.84 -2.29 -4.11
N PRO A 17 36.43 -1.26 -4.73
CA PRO A 17 36.63 0.03 -4.06
C PRO A 17 35.29 0.77 -3.85
N ALA A 18 34.22 0.39 -4.55
CA ALA A 18 32.89 0.97 -4.40
C ALA A 18 32.04 0.31 -3.30
N ILE A 19 32.67 -0.38 -2.34
CA ILE A 19 31.95 -0.90 -1.16
C ILE A 19 31.51 0.27 -0.29
N TRP A 20 30.22 0.29 0.06
CA TRP A 20 29.69 1.36 0.90
C TRP A 20 30.26 1.29 2.33
N LYS A 21 29.97 0.20 3.04
CA LYS A 21 30.34 0.03 4.45
C LYS A 21 31.84 -0.20 4.60
N GLY A 22 32.54 0.70 5.30
CA GLY A 22 33.98 0.64 5.58
C GLY A 22 34.89 1.32 4.55
N LEU A 23 34.38 1.79 3.41
CA LEU A 23 35.14 2.57 2.43
C LEU A 23 34.41 3.88 2.09
N LEU A 24 33.38 3.84 1.24
CA LEU A 24 32.72 5.05 0.76
C LEU A 24 32.01 5.81 1.89
N ASP A 25 31.54 5.12 2.93
CA ASP A 25 30.96 5.73 4.13
C ASP A 25 31.93 6.57 4.96
N LYS A 26 33.25 6.47 4.70
CA LYS A 26 34.27 7.35 5.30
C LYS A 26 34.41 8.68 4.58
N PHE A 27 34.14 8.70 3.28
CA PHE A 27 34.32 9.88 2.43
C PHE A 27 33.00 10.60 2.12
N TYR A 28 31.90 9.86 2.06
CA TYR A 28 30.60 10.37 1.68
C TYR A 28 29.61 10.35 2.84
N PRO A 29 28.75 11.38 2.94
CA PRO A 29 27.67 11.39 3.91
C PRO A 29 26.71 10.22 3.65
N ASN A 30 26.12 9.70 4.74
CA ASN A 30 25.16 8.59 4.64
C ASN A 30 24.05 8.93 3.63
N PRO A 31 23.77 8.10 2.61
CA PRO A 31 22.84 8.46 1.54
C PRO A 31 21.43 8.67 2.06
N ASN A 32 21.04 7.94 3.11
CA ASN A 32 19.76 8.18 3.77
C ASN A 32 19.75 9.57 4.41
N LYS A 33 20.80 9.98 5.13
CA LYS A 33 20.86 11.31 5.73
C LYS A 33 20.88 12.43 4.68
N VAL A 34 21.58 12.23 3.56
CA VAL A 34 21.54 13.19 2.43
C VAL A 34 20.13 13.30 1.86
N LYS A 35 19.45 12.16 1.66
CA LYS A 35 18.08 12.13 1.15
C LYS A 35 17.11 12.82 2.11
N GLU A 36 17.29 12.65 3.40
CA GLU A 36 16.53 13.35 4.46
C GLU A 36 16.68 14.86 4.37
N ILE A 37 17.91 15.35 4.34
CA ILE A 37 18.21 16.78 4.20
C ILE A 37 17.63 17.35 2.90
N GLN A 38 17.64 16.59 1.81
CA GLN A 38 17.00 17.01 0.55
C GLN A 38 15.47 17.09 0.67
N TYR A 39 14.85 16.17 1.39
CA TYR A 39 13.41 16.18 1.68
C TYR A 39 13.03 17.39 2.55
N GLU A 40 13.76 17.61 3.64
CA GLU A 40 13.60 18.77 4.52
C GLU A 40 13.78 20.10 3.76
N LYS A 41 14.85 20.23 2.97
CA LYS A 41 15.08 21.43 2.14
C LYS A 41 14.01 21.66 1.08
N ALA A 42 13.36 20.60 0.60
CA ALA A 42 12.25 20.69 -0.33
C ALA A 42 10.90 20.92 0.36
N GLY A 43 10.86 21.05 1.69
CA GLY A 43 9.63 21.15 2.48
C GLY A 43 8.74 19.90 2.37
N LYS A 44 9.33 18.75 2.03
CA LYS A 44 8.65 17.47 1.87
C LYS A 44 9.04 16.59 3.05
N ASP A 45 8.11 16.32 3.95
CA ASP A 45 8.36 15.28 4.95
C ASP A 45 8.57 13.92 4.27
N ARG A 46 9.41 13.08 4.88
CA ARG A 46 9.55 11.65 4.48
C ARG A 46 8.25 10.88 4.68
N HIS A 47 7.37 11.41 5.53
CA HIS A 47 6.06 10.87 5.77
C HIS A 47 5.21 11.17 4.54
N HIS A 48 4.82 10.11 3.84
CA HIS A 48 3.82 10.21 2.79
C HIS A 48 2.57 10.86 3.38
N ASN A 49 2.28 12.10 2.98
CA ASN A 49 1.13 12.82 3.50
C ASN A 49 -0.12 11.95 3.33
N ALA A 50 -0.73 11.64 4.47
CA ALA A 50 -1.89 10.78 4.59
C ALA A 50 -3.13 11.64 4.78
N LEU A 51 -4.26 11.15 4.26
CA LEU A 51 -5.55 11.71 4.63
C LEU A 51 -5.84 11.27 6.07
N SER A 52 -6.30 12.17 6.92
CA SER A 52 -6.80 11.78 8.25
C SER A 52 -8.02 10.85 8.09
N TYR A 53 -8.13 9.81 8.92
CA TYR A 53 -9.14 8.77 8.70
C TYR A 53 -10.57 9.29 8.81
N ASP A 54 -10.84 10.31 9.63
CA ASP A 54 -12.13 11.02 9.74
C ASP A 54 -12.67 11.53 8.40
N LYS A 55 -11.77 11.84 7.45
CA LYS A 55 -12.12 12.33 6.10
C LYS A 55 -12.18 11.20 5.07
N ALA A 56 -11.83 9.97 5.42
CA ALA A 56 -11.70 8.86 4.48
C ALA A 56 -13.04 8.46 3.86
N ALA A 57 -14.12 8.43 4.64
CA ALA A 57 -15.46 8.12 4.14
C ALA A 57 -15.96 9.18 3.14
N VAL A 58 -15.77 10.47 3.44
CA VAL A 58 -16.13 11.56 2.52
C VAL A 58 -15.33 11.46 1.22
N PHE A 59 -14.03 11.24 1.34
CA PHE A 59 -13.15 11.05 0.19
C PHE A 59 -13.58 9.85 -0.67
N MET A 60 -13.93 8.72 -0.03
CA MET A 60 -14.36 7.52 -0.77
C MET A 60 -15.68 7.77 -1.49
N ALA A 61 -16.63 8.48 -0.88
CA ALA A 61 -17.88 8.85 -1.53
C ALA A 61 -17.66 9.71 -2.78
N GLU A 62 -16.80 10.74 -2.69
CA GLU A 62 -16.40 11.54 -3.85
C GLU A 62 -15.72 10.67 -4.92
N LEU A 63 -14.80 9.79 -4.52
CA LEU A 63 -14.08 8.91 -5.44
C LEU A 63 -15.00 7.89 -6.15
N CYS A 64 -16.04 7.41 -5.48
CA CYS A 64 -17.04 6.52 -6.05
C CYS A 64 -17.84 7.16 -7.19
N SER A 65 -18.00 8.49 -7.17
CA SER A 65 -18.64 9.25 -8.26
C SER A 65 -17.79 9.38 -9.53
N LEU A 66 -16.49 9.08 -9.44
CA LEU A 66 -15.58 9.22 -10.58
C LEU A 66 -15.54 7.95 -11.42
N GLU A 67 -15.73 8.14 -12.73
CA GLU A 67 -15.60 7.08 -13.70
C GLU A 67 -14.13 6.80 -14.10
N GLY A 68 -13.92 5.63 -14.69
CA GLY A 68 -12.66 5.23 -15.31
C GLY A 68 -11.80 4.28 -14.48
N ILE A 69 -10.91 3.55 -15.19
CA ILE A 69 -10.08 2.48 -14.61
C ILE A 69 -9.15 3.00 -13.51
N ALA A 70 -8.57 4.19 -13.67
CA ALA A 70 -7.69 4.77 -12.66
C ALA A 70 -8.40 5.10 -11.33
N ALA A 71 -9.66 5.55 -11.39
CA ALA A 71 -10.47 5.80 -10.20
C ALA A 71 -10.84 4.48 -9.51
N LYS A 72 -11.27 3.47 -10.27
CA LYS A 72 -11.53 2.11 -9.75
C LYS A 72 -10.27 1.48 -9.14
N ALA A 73 -9.10 1.66 -9.74
CA ALA A 73 -7.82 1.21 -9.19
C ALA A 73 -7.46 1.90 -7.87
N LEU A 74 -7.73 3.21 -7.75
CA LEU A 74 -7.53 3.94 -6.50
C LEU A 74 -8.49 3.47 -5.42
N ARG A 75 -9.78 3.28 -5.73
CA ARG A 75 -10.78 2.71 -4.82
C ARG A 75 -10.31 1.36 -4.30
N PHE A 76 -9.91 0.47 -5.21
CA PHE A 76 -9.39 -0.84 -4.87
C PHE A 76 -8.14 -0.76 -3.98
N THR A 77 -7.20 0.13 -4.30
CA THR A 77 -5.98 0.36 -3.49
C THR A 77 -6.29 0.76 -2.06
N ILE A 78 -7.31 1.59 -1.85
CA ILE A 78 -7.75 2.05 -0.53
C ILE A 78 -8.47 0.92 0.22
N LEU A 79 -9.38 0.21 -0.46
CA LEU A 79 -10.12 -0.91 0.12
C LEU A 79 -9.20 -2.05 0.57
N THR A 80 -8.10 -2.31 -0.14
CA THR A 80 -7.16 -3.38 0.22
C THR A 80 -5.94 -2.91 1.01
N ALA A 81 -5.78 -1.59 1.18
CA ALA A 81 -4.57 -0.95 1.69
C ALA A 81 -3.28 -1.44 1.00
N SER A 82 -3.33 -1.82 -0.28
CA SER A 82 -2.17 -2.37 -1.02
C SER A 82 -1.27 -1.25 -1.57
N ARG A 83 -0.09 -1.60 -2.07
CA ARG A 83 0.81 -0.63 -2.72
C ARG A 83 0.36 -0.38 -4.15
N THR A 84 0.59 0.84 -4.65
CA THR A 84 0.31 1.23 -6.05
C THR A 84 0.83 0.22 -7.07
N GLY A 85 2.08 -0.24 -6.91
CA GLY A 85 2.68 -1.23 -7.81
C GLY A 85 1.98 -2.60 -7.76
N GLU A 86 1.56 -3.05 -6.58
CA GLU A 86 0.85 -4.33 -6.43
C GLU A 86 -0.46 -4.31 -7.22
N VAL A 87 -1.22 -3.21 -7.12
CA VAL A 87 -2.50 -3.02 -7.83
C VAL A 87 -2.31 -2.82 -9.33
N ARG A 88 -1.32 -2.00 -9.74
CA ARG A 88 -1.09 -1.70 -11.17
C ARG A 88 -0.78 -2.93 -12.01
N PHE A 89 -0.03 -3.87 -11.43
CA PHE A 89 0.45 -5.06 -12.13
C PHE A 89 -0.35 -6.31 -11.76
N SER A 90 -1.51 -6.18 -11.12
CA SER A 90 -2.35 -7.33 -10.77
C SER A 90 -3.03 -7.90 -12.00
N THR A 91 -3.11 -9.23 -12.03
CA THR A 91 -3.66 -10.02 -13.14
C THR A 91 -4.77 -10.91 -12.60
N TRP A 92 -5.74 -11.28 -13.45
CA TRP A 92 -6.95 -11.98 -12.99
C TRP A 92 -6.69 -13.35 -12.36
N ASP A 93 -5.62 -14.04 -12.76
CA ASP A 93 -5.19 -15.35 -12.24
C ASP A 93 -4.77 -15.32 -10.76
N GLU A 94 -4.49 -14.14 -10.21
CA GLU A 94 -4.11 -13.96 -8.81
C GLU A 94 -5.29 -13.93 -7.85
N PHE A 95 -6.50 -13.76 -8.39
CA PHE A 95 -7.71 -13.52 -7.63
C PHE A 95 -8.56 -14.79 -7.53
N ASN A 96 -8.89 -15.18 -6.31
CA ASN A 96 -9.97 -16.11 -6.03
C ASN A 96 -11.13 -15.32 -5.43
N LEU A 97 -12.00 -14.79 -6.29
CA LEU A 97 -13.11 -13.93 -5.86
C LEU A 97 -14.18 -14.67 -5.05
N ASP A 98 -14.32 -15.99 -5.23
CA ASP A 98 -15.28 -16.79 -4.46
C ASP A 98 -14.82 -16.98 -3.01
N LYS A 99 -13.49 -17.00 -2.80
CA LYS A 99 -12.89 -17.02 -1.46
C LYS A 99 -12.56 -15.63 -0.92
N GLY A 100 -12.70 -14.57 -1.71
CA GLY A 100 -12.27 -13.22 -1.36
C GLY A 100 -10.75 -13.09 -1.22
N GLU A 101 -9.95 -13.88 -1.94
CA GLU A 101 -8.49 -13.87 -1.78
C GLU A 101 -7.80 -13.23 -3.00
N TRP A 102 -6.76 -12.43 -2.74
CA TRP A 102 -5.82 -11.99 -3.76
C TRP A 102 -4.40 -12.41 -3.37
N ASN A 103 -3.76 -13.24 -4.20
CA ASN A 103 -2.47 -13.85 -3.93
C ASN A 103 -1.35 -13.15 -4.72
N ILE A 104 -0.64 -12.22 -4.08
CA ILE A 104 0.44 -11.47 -4.70
C ILE A 104 1.73 -12.31 -4.68
N PRO A 105 2.35 -12.57 -5.85
CA PRO A 105 3.56 -13.36 -5.94
C PRO A 105 4.75 -12.66 -5.30
N LYS A 106 5.69 -13.46 -4.78
CA LYS A 106 6.91 -12.98 -4.11
C LYS A 106 7.76 -12.02 -4.96
N SER A 107 7.70 -12.14 -6.29
CA SER A 107 8.43 -11.30 -7.24
C SER A 107 7.98 -9.84 -7.21
N ARG A 108 6.71 -9.57 -6.87
CA ARG A 108 6.17 -8.21 -6.76
C ARG A 108 6.17 -7.66 -5.33
N MET A 109 6.50 -8.49 -4.34
CA MET A 109 6.51 -8.08 -2.94
C MET A 109 7.89 -7.55 -2.52
N LYS A 110 7.90 -6.37 -1.87
CA LYS A 110 9.13 -5.75 -1.34
C LYS A 110 9.91 -6.66 -0.39
N ALA A 111 9.19 -7.46 0.42
CA ALA A 111 9.78 -8.41 1.37
C ALA A 111 10.17 -9.75 0.74
N ARG A 112 9.99 -9.93 -0.58
CA ARG A 112 10.24 -11.19 -1.32
C ARG A 112 9.54 -12.42 -0.74
N LYS A 113 8.43 -12.20 -0.04
CA LYS A 113 7.51 -13.22 0.48
C LYS A 113 6.17 -13.01 -0.19
N ALA A 114 5.56 -14.09 -0.69
CA ALA A 114 4.22 -14.03 -1.25
C ALA A 114 3.24 -13.47 -0.19
N HIS A 115 2.28 -12.67 -0.63
CA HIS A 115 1.32 -12.03 0.26
C HIS A 115 -0.10 -12.36 -0.17
N ARG A 116 -0.85 -12.99 0.74
CA ARG A 116 -2.28 -13.21 0.56
C ARG A 116 -3.03 -12.05 1.16
N VAL A 117 -3.71 -11.27 0.33
CA VAL A 117 -4.58 -10.16 0.73
C VAL A 117 -5.99 -10.70 0.94
N ALA A 118 -6.60 -10.36 2.07
CA ALA A 118 -8.02 -10.61 2.33
C ALA A 118 -8.82 -9.47 1.68
N LEU A 119 -9.72 -9.80 0.75
CA LEU A 119 -10.58 -8.83 0.09
C LEU A 119 -11.86 -8.66 0.90
N SER A 120 -12.28 -7.41 1.09
CA SER A 120 -13.62 -7.12 1.60
C SER A 120 -14.68 -7.43 0.55
N ASP A 121 -15.93 -7.54 0.99
CA ASP A 121 -17.07 -7.76 0.10
C ASP A 121 -17.20 -6.62 -0.93
N ALA A 122 -16.97 -5.37 -0.50
CA ALA A 122 -16.92 -4.21 -1.39
C ALA A 122 -15.77 -4.29 -2.44
N ALA A 123 -14.60 -4.81 -2.05
CA ALA A 123 -13.49 -5.01 -2.98
C ALA A 123 -13.79 -6.11 -4.01
N VAL A 124 -14.42 -7.21 -3.56
CA VAL A 124 -14.86 -8.29 -4.45
C VAL A 124 -15.93 -7.78 -5.42
N GLN A 125 -16.90 -7.01 -4.94
CA GLN A 125 -17.93 -6.39 -5.78
C GLN A 125 -17.31 -5.50 -6.85
N LEU A 126 -16.41 -4.59 -6.47
CA LEU A 126 -15.71 -3.72 -7.43
C LEU A 126 -15.00 -4.53 -8.52
N LEU A 127 -14.33 -5.62 -8.15
CA LEU A 127 -13.65 -6.50 -9.12
C LEU A 127 -14.63 -7.24 -10.04
N ARG A 128 -15.81 -7.63 -9.55
CA ARG A 128 -16.85 -8.27 -10.38
C ARG A 128 -17.48 -7.32 -11.40
N GLU A 129 -17.53 -6.02 -11.10
CA GLU A 129 -18.02 -4.98 -12.00
C GLU A 129 -17.01 -4.55 -13.09
N LEU A 130 -15.77 -5.00 -13.00
CA LEU A 130 -14.74 -4.68 -13.99
C LEU A 130 -14.84 -5.60 -15.22
N PRO A 131 -14.64 -5.07 -16.44
CA PRO A 131 -14.60 -5.88 -17.63
C PRO A 131 -13.34 -6.77 -17.64
N ARG A 132 -13.50 -8.05 -17.98
CA ARG A 132 -12.41 -9.02 -18.10
C ARG A 132 -11.94 -9.14 -19.55
N VAL A 133 -11.42 -8.05 -20.08
CA VAL A 133 -11.03 -7.94 -21.50
C VAL A 133 -9.53 -8.12 -21.74
N GLU A 134 -8.71 -7.90 -20.71
CA GLU A 134 -7.25 -7.91 -20.78
C GLU A 134 -6.66 -8.76 -19.64
N GLU A 135 -5.36 -9.07 -19.73
CA GLU A 135 -4.62 -9.80 -18.68
C GLU A 135 -4.60 -9.03 -17.35
N PHE A 136 -4.35 -7.72 -17.40
CA PHE A 136 -4.32 -6.86 -16.22
C PHE A 136 -5.72 -6.51 -15.76
N VAL A 137 -5.94 -6.57 -14.44
CA VAL A 137 -7.22 -6.14 -13.81
C VAL A 137 -7.48 -4.66 -14.03
N PHE A 138 -6.42 -3.85 -14.00
CA PHE A 138 -6.46 -2.40 -14.24
C PHE A 138 -5.60 -2.03 -15.46
N PRO A 139 -6.13 -2.19 -16.68
CA PRO A 139 -5.37 -1.94 -17.90
C PRO A 139 -5.06 -0.46 -18.11
N GLY A 140 -3.96 -0.18 -18.81
CA GLY A 140 -3.60 1.15 -19.26
C GLY A 140 -4.27 1.54 -20.59
N TRP A 141 -3.89 2.71 -21.12
CA TRP A 141 -4.35 3.16 -22.45
C TRP A 141 -3.86 2.27 -23.60
N LYS A 142 -2.66 1.70 -23.46
CA LYS A 142 -2.10 0.77 -24.43
C LYS A 142 -2.53 -0.66 -24.09
N VAL A 143 -3.10 -1.36 -25.08
CA VAL A 143 -3.49 -2.77 -25.00
C VAL A 143 -2.32 -3.64 -24.52
N GLY A 144 -2.59 -4.61 -23.64
CA GLY A 144 -1.58 -5.46 -23.04
C GLY A 144 -0.58 -4.76 -22.10
N CYS A 145 -0.79 -3.48 -21.78
CA CYS A 145 0.06 -2.75 -20.83
C CYS A 145 -0.73 -2.40 -19.56
N PRO A 146 -0.06 -2.43 -18.39
CA PRO A 146 -0.68 -2.02 -17.15
C PRO A 146 -0.87 -0.51 -17.11
N MET A 147 -1.74 -0.06 -16.21
CA MET A 147 -1.90 1.36 -15.90
C MET A 147 -0.56 2.05 -15.59
N SER A 148 -0.41 3.32 -15.99
CA SER A 148 0.81 4.11 -15.73
C SER A 148 1.01 4.40 -14.24
N ASP A 149 2.25 4.69 -13.83
CA ASP A 149 2.59 4.93 -12.42
C ASP A 149 1.86 6.14 -11.82
N GLY A 150 1.73 7.20 -12.61
CA GLY A 150 1.07 8.44 -12.21
C GLY A 150 -0.45 8.43 -12.31
N ALA A 151 -1.09 7.35 -12.79
CA ALA A 151 -2.53 7.36 -13.07
C ALA A 151 -3.39 7.60 -11.83
N MET A 152 -3.15 6.86 -10.73
CA MET A 152 -3.88 7.05 -9.47
C MET A 152 -3.55 8.39 -8.80
N ALA A 153 -2.30 8.85 -8.88
CA ALA A 153 -1.93 10.19 -8.42
C ALA A 153 -2.63 11.30 -9.25
N GLY A 154 -2.85 11.05 -10.54
CA GLY A 154 -3.62 11.92 -11.42
C GLY A 154 -5.08 12.03 -11.00
N VAL A 155 -5.69 10.95 -10.49
CA VAL A 155 -7.05 10.99 -9.89
C VAL A 155 -7.05 11.91 -8.68
N LEU A 156 -6.11 11.75 -7.75
CA LEU A 156 -6.00 12.63 -6.57
C LEU A 156 -5.87 14.10 -6.95
N LYS A 157 -5.05 14.40 -7.98
CA LYS A 157 -4.90 15.77 -8.50
C LYS A 157 -6.21 16.31 -9.06
N ARG A 158 -6.97 15.51 -9.83
CA ARG A 158 -8.28 15.92 -10.37
C ARG A 158 -9.31 16.16 -9.28
N MET A 159 -9.23 15.43 -8.17
CA MET A 159 -10.06 15.65 -6.98
C MET A 159 -9.61 16.85 -6.12
N GLY A 160 -8.56 17.59 -6.54
CA GLY A 160 -8.01 18.69 -5.74
C GLY A 160 -7.26 18.24 -4.48
N ARG A 161 -6.93 16.96 -4.34
CA ARG A 161 -6.26 16.38 -3.16
C ARG A 161 -4.74 16.34 -3.33
N THR A 162 -4.13 17.48 -3.58
CA THR A 162 -2.67 17.60 -3.84
C THR A 162 -1.80 17.36 -2.61
N GLY A 163 -2.37 17.52 -1.41
CA GLY A 163 -1.70 17.26 -0.14
C GLY A 163 -1.68 15.80 0.28
N VAL A 164 -2.29 14.87 -0.47
CA VAL A 164 -2.38 13.44 -0.11
C VAL A 164 -1.71 12.59 -1.19
N THR A 165 -1.09 11.48 -0.78
CA THR A 165 -0.50 10.51 -1.71
C THR A 165 -1.26 9.19 -1.70
N VAL A 166 -1.19 8.42 -2.79
CA VAL A 166 -1.80 7.08 -2.87
C VAL A 166 -1.25 6.17 -1.76
N HIS A 167 0.05 6.27 -1.45
CA HIS A 167 0.66 5.51 -0.36
C HIS A 167 0.14 5.95 1.01
N GLY A 168 -0.19 7.24 1.19
CA GLY A 168 -0.69 7.80 2.44
C GLY A 168 -1.95 7.12 2.98
N PHE A 169 -2.81 6.59 2.10
CA PHE A 169 -3.99 5.82 2.52
C PHE A 169 -3.68 4.55 3.31
N ARG A 170 -2.46 4.01 3.19
CA ARG A 170 -2.02 2.88 4.02
C ARG A 170 -1.83 3.29 5.48
N SER A 171 -1.34 4.51 5.72
CA SER A 171 -1.29 5.10 7.05
C SER A 171 -2.70 5.39 7.55
N THR A 172 -3.54 6.00 6.72
CA THR A 172 -4.97 6.24 7.03
C THR A 172 -5.68 4.97 7.50
N PHE A 173 -5.52 3.87 6.77
CA PHE A 173 -6.05 2.55 7.15
C PHE A 173 -5.50 2.08 8.50
N ARG A 174 -4.18 2.14 8.68
CA ARG A 174 -3.52 1.67 9.90
C ARG A 174 -3.98 2.45 11.13
N ASP A 175 -4.07 3.77 11.00
CA ASP A 175 -4.45 4.67 12.08
C ASP A 175 -5.94 4.46 12.43
N TYR A 176 -6.83 4.33 11.44
CA TYR A 176 -8.23 3.95 11.69
C TYR A 176 -8.38 2.63 12.44
N ILE A 177 -7.70 1.57 11.98
CA ILE A 177 -7.78 0.26 12.65
C ILE A 177 -7.24 0.34 14.08
N GLY A 178 -6.16 1.07 14.30
CA GLY A 178 -5.53 1.20 15.62
C GLY A 178 -6.33 2.06 16.62
N GLU A 179 -6.99 3.11 16.15
CA GLU A 179 -7.65 4.09 17.01
C GLU A 179 -9.14 3.82 17.21
N GLU A 180 -9.84 3.37 16.15
CA GLU A 180 -11.31 3.28 16.14
C GLU A 180 -11.84 1.84 16.25
N THR A 181 -10.97 0.84 16.25
CA THR A 181 -11.39 -0.57 16.30
C THR A 181 -10.73 -1.35 17.44
N GLY A 182 -11.35 -2.47 17.82
CA GLY A 182 -10.77 -3.41 18.79
C GLY A 182 -9.77 -4.42 18.19
N PHE A 183 -9.36 -4.26 16.93
CA PHE A 183 -8.45 -5.21 16.30
C PHE A 183 -7.01 -5.03 16.80
N PRO A 184 -6.25 -6.11 16.98
CA PRO A 184 -4.84 -6.00 17.33
C PRO A 184 -4.06 -5.24 16.25
N TYR A 185 -3.22 -4.29 16.64
CA TYR A 185 -2.36 -3.52 15.72
C TYR A 185 -1.57 -4.41 14.74
N ARG A 186 -1.04 -5.54 15.22
CA ARG A 186 -0.35 -6.55 14.38
C ARG A 186 -1.18 -7.03 13.18
N LEU A 187 -2.50 -7.05 13.29
CA LEU A 187 -3.39 -7.52 12.22
C LEU A 187 -3.40 -6.53 11.04
N ALA A 188 -3.38 -5.22 11.32
CA ALA A 188 -3.22 -4.17 10.32
C ALA A 188 -1.85 -4.27 9.64
N GLU A 189 -0.78 -4.45 10.42
CA GLU A 189 0.59 -4.65 9.88
C GLU A 189 0.68 -5.88 8.96
N PHE A 190 0.00 -6.97 9.31
CA PHE A 190 -0.12 -8.14 8.43
C PHE A 190 -0.86 -7.82 7.13
N ALA A 191 -1.97 -7.08 7.16
CA ALA A 191 -2.67 -6.67 5.93
C ALA A 191 -1.77 -5.82 5.02
N LEU A 192 -0.98 -4.93 5.62
CA LEU A 192 -0.01 -4.08 4.93
C LEU A 192 1.25 -4.82 4.43
N ALA A 193 1.36 -6.13 4.70
CA ALA A 193 2.57 -6.92 4.43
C ALA A 193 3.83 -6.27 5.04
N HIS A 194 3.69 -5.65 6.20
CA HIS A 194 4.81 -5.23 7.01
C HIS A 194 5.37 -6.47 7.72
N GLY A 195 6.70 -6.57 7.78
CA GLY A 195 7.31 -7.58 8.63
C GLY A 195 7.02 -7.21 10.08
N LEU A 196 6.63 -8.19 10.90
CA LEU A 196 6.60 -7.99 12.35
C LEU A 196 7.98 -7.48 12.77
N THR A 197 8.03 -6.41 13.55
CA THR A 197 9.29 -5.82 14.03
C THR A 197 9.85 -6.62 15.19
N ASP A 198 8.99 -7.22 16.01
CA ASP A 198 9.36 -7.99 17.19
C ASP A 198 9.68 -9.46 16.85
N GLU A 199 10.87 -9.91 17.25
CA GLU A 199 11.34 -11.28 17.08
C GLU A 199 10.52 -12.28 17.90
N ALA A 200 10.00 -11.89 19.06
CA ALA A 200 9.09 -12.71 19.85
C ALA A 200 7.77 -12.92 19.10
N GLU A 201 7.17 -11.87 18.54
CA GLU A 201 5.92 -11.99 17.78
C GLU A 201 6.07 -12.83 16.50
N LYS A 202 7.24 -12.77 15.83
CA LYS A 202 7.55 -13.62 14.68
C LYS A 202 7.51 -15.10 15.04
N ALA A 203 8.04 -15.48 16.20
CA ALA A 203 8.07 -16.86 16.66
C ALA A 203 6.66 -17.43 16.96
N TYR A 204 5.71 -16.58 17.39
CA TYR A 204 4.34 -16.98 17.70
C TYR A 204 3.36 -16.91 16.52
N ALA A 205 3.73 -16.28 15.40
CA ALA A 205 2.88 -16.17 14.21
C ALA A 205 2.82 -17.49 13.42
N ARG A 206 2.08 -18.50 13.93
CA ARG A 206 1.91 -19.82 13.27
C ARG A 206 1.04 -19.79 12.00
N GLY A 207 0.39 -18.67 11.68
CA GLY A 207 -0.45 -18.51 10.49
C GLY A 207 -0.65 -17.03 10.12
N ASP A 208 -1.28 -16.76 8.97
CA ASP A 208 -1.50 -15.41 8.43
C ASP A 208 -2.78 -14.72 8.93
N MET A 209 -3.49 -15.36 9.87
CA MET A 209 -4.72 -14.85 10.49
C MET A 209 -5.81 -14.43 9.49
N LEU A 210 -5.90 -15.09 8.32
CA LEU A 210 -6.74 -14.65 7.21
C LEU A 210 -8.20 -14.35 7.60
N MET A 211 -8.87 -15.24 8.34
CA MET A 211 -10.26 -15.01 8.76
C MET A 211 -10.45 -13.77 9.63
N LYS A 212 -9.46 -13.43 10.46
CA LYS A 212 -9.49 -12.18 11.24
C LYS A 212 -9.25 -10.98 10.33
N ARG A 213 -8.36 -11.11 9.34
CA ARG A 213 -8.14 -10.08 8.33
C ARG A 213 -9.38 -9.82 7.49
N PHE A 214 -10.13 -10.85 7.08
CA PHE A 214 -11.42 -10.66 6.38
C PHE A 214 -12.37 -9.77 7.17
N LYS A 215 -12.60 -10.09 8.45
CA LYS A 215 -13.44 -9.26 9.33
C LYS A 215 -12.95 -7.82 9.42
N MET A 216 -11.64 -7.63 9.59
CA MET A 216 -11.03 -6.30 9.67
C MET A 216 -11.17 -5.51 8.36
N MET A 217 -10.95 -6.15 7.21
CA MET A 217 -11.05 -5.51 5.91
C MET A 217 -12.50 -5.16 5.56
N ASN A 218 -13.49 -5.96 5.99
CA ASN A 218 -14.90 -5.61 5.89
C ASN A 218 -15.26 -4.41 6.78
N VAL A 219 -14.82 -4.39 8.04
CA VAL A 219 -15.03 -3.21 8.93
C VAL A 219 -14.44 -1.94 8.31
N TRP A 220 -13.25 -2.03 7.71
CA TRP A 220 -12.66 -0.91 6.99
C TRP A 220 -13.50 -0.47 5.77
N ALA A 221 -13.98 -1.42 4.97
CA ALA A 221 -14.82 -1.11 3.81
C ALA A 221 -16.17 -0.49 4.23
N ASP A 222 -16.82 -1.03 5.26
CA ASP A 222 -18.07 -0.51 5.80
C ASP A 222 -17.91 0.93 6.31
N TYR A 223 -16.77 1.23 6.95
CA TYR A 223 -16.46 2.60 7.35
C TYR A 223 -16.33 3.55 6.17
N LEU A 224 -15.61 3.14 5.12
CA LEU A 224 -15.44 3.94 3.91
C LEU A 224 -16.77 4.17 3.18
N ASP A 225 -17.68 3.19 3.20
CA ASP A 225 -18.98 3.25 2.53
C ASP A 225 -20.10 3.86 3.41
N SER A 226 -19.82 4.17 4.68
CA SER A 226 -20.80 4.68 5.65
C SER A 226 -21.58 5.93 5.17
N LEU A 227 -20.94 6.78 4.36
CA LEU A 227 -21.57 7.99 3.79
C LEU A 227 -22.21 7.76 2.41
N VAL A 228 -21.85 6.68 1.73
CA VAL A 228 -22.42 6.33 0.40
C VAL A 228 -23.79 5.68 0.56
N ASN A 229 -23.97 4.87 1.60
CA ASN A 229 -25.18 4.08 1.82
C ASN A 229 -26.27 4.78 2.64
N GLY A 230 -26.13 6.07 2.96
CA GLY A 230 -27.13 6.85 3.70
C GLY A 230 -27.34 6.44 5.16
N THR A 231 -26.56 5.48 5.67
CA THR A 231 -26.52 5.13 7.09
C THR A 231 -25.63 6.14 7.81
N GLY A 232 -26.21 7.31 8.12
CA GLY A 232 -25.54 8.41 8.82
C GLY A 232 -25.12 8.09 10.25
N VAL A 233 -24.27 7.09 10.45
CA VAL A 233 -23.55 6.83 11.70
C VAL A 233 -22.09 7.13 11.44
N ILE A 234 -21.77 8.42 11.41
CA ILE A 234 -20.41 8.86 11.73
C ILE A 234 -20.28 8.65 13.24
N PRO A 235 -19.30 7.87 13.74
CA PRO A 235 -18.97 7.91 15.16
C PRO A 235 -18.47 9.33 15.46
N THR A 236 -19.38 10.20 15.89
CA THR A 236 -19.02 11.52 16.39
C THR A 236 -18.36 11.32 17.73
N ASN A 237 -17.06 11.54 17.84
CA ASN A 237 -16.49 11.90 19.13
C ASN A 237 -15.45 13.01 19.05
N ARG A 238 -15.89 14.15 19.61
CA ARG A 238 -15.14 15.30 20.15
C ARG A 238 -14.26 16.09 19.18
N MET A 239 -14.83 17.21 18.73
CA MET A 239 -14.11 18.48 18.75
C MET A 239 -13.44 18.65 20.12
N ARG A 240 -12.12 18.49 20.17
CA ARG A 240 -11.31 19.09 21.24
C ARG A 240 -11.17 20.56 20.87
N GLY A 241 -11.77 21.41 21.69
CA GLY A 241 -11.60 22.85 21.58
C GLY A 241 -10.16 23.22 21.91
N ASP A 242 -9.59 24.07 21.06
CA ASP A 242 -8.44 24.88 21.41
C ASP A 242 -8.99 26.25 21.83
N ALA A 243 -8.83 26.53 23.13
CA ALA A 243 -8.76 27.87 23.69
C ALA A 243 -7.28 28.22 23.86
#